data_AF-H9NDF5-F1
#
_entry.id   AF-H9NDF5-F1
#
_cell.length_a   1.000
_cell.length_b   1.000
_cell.length_c   1.000
_cell.angle_alpha   90.00
_cell.angle_beta   90.00
_cell.angle_gamma   90.00
#
_symmetry.space_group_name_H-M   'P 1'
#
loop_
_entity.id
_entity.type
_entity.pdbx_description
1 polymer ?
#
loop_
_entity_poly.entity_id
_entity_poly.type
_entity_poly.pdbx_seq_one_letter_code
_entity_poly.pdbx_strand_id
1 'polypeptide(L)'
;SPQQIFGAIAKSYYAEKMDIDPSKIFVVSVMPCTAKKYEAQRPEMNHNGHRDVDASITTRELAKMVKEAGVDFTNLHSEEFDSPLGVSTGAGALFGATGGVMEAA
;
A
#
# COMPACT_ATOMS: atom_id res chain seq x y z
N SER A 1 -1.83 11.24 0.04
CA SER A 1 -1.56 10.58 1.36
C SER A 1 -0.52 9.48 1.17
N PRO A 2 0.01 8.84 2.23
CA PRO A 2 0.99 7.73 2.09
C PRO A 2 0.56 6.65 1.09
N GLN A 3 -0.72 6.32 1.03
CA GLN A 3 -1.28 5.41 0.03
C GLN A 3 -1.00 5.86 -1.42
N GLN A 4 -1.35 7.11 -1.73
CA GLN A 4 -1.29 7.60 -3.12
C GLN A 4 0.14 7.88 -3.56
N ILE A 5 0.96 8.46 -2.68
CA ILE A 5 2.37 8.70 -3.01
C ILE A 5 3.11 7.37 -3.23
N PHE A 6 2.79 6.34 -2.44
CA PHE A 6 3.34 4.99 -2.66
C PHE A 6 2.92 4.43 -4.03
N GLY A 7 1.63 4.50 -4.36
CA GLY A 7 1.12 4.04 -5.66
C GLY A 7 1.78 4.72 -6.85
N ALA A 8 1.92 6.05 -6.79
CA ALA A 8 2.61 6.83 -7.81
C ALA A 8 4.10 6.42 -7.95
N ILE A 9 4.81 6.23 -6.83
CA ILE A 9 6.22 5.77 -6.83
C ILE A 9 6.35 4.35 -7.38
N ALA A 10 5.42 3.45 -7.03
CA ALA A 10 5.44 2.05 -7.48
C ALA A 10 5.32 1.95 -9.01
N LYS A 11 4.49 2.79 -9.63
CA LYS A 11 4.26 2.78 -11.09
C LYS A 11 5.18 3.72 -11.88
N SER A 12 6.00 4.52 -11.20
CA SER A 12 7.02 5.37 -11.84
C SER A 12 8.41 4.84 -11.51
N TYR A 13 8.98 5.27 -10.39
CA TYR A 13 10.33 4.94 -9.96
C TYR A 13 10.61 3.44 -9.89
N TYR A 14 9.73 2.65 -9.28
CA TYR A 14 9.95 1.21 -9.15
C TYR A 14 9.80 0.48 -10.49
N ALA A 15 8.81 0.86 -11.29
CA ALA A 15 8.62 0.35 -12.64
C ALA A 15 9.87 0.57 -13.52
N GLU A 16 10.42 1.79 -13.51
CA GLU A 16 11.64 2.14 -14.22
C GLU A 16 12.85 1.35 -13.70
N LYS A 17 13.03 1.28 -12.37
CA LYS A 17 14.18 0.61 -11.76
C LYS A 17 14.19 -0.90 -12.00
N MET A 18 13.02 -1.52 -12.08
CA MET A 18 12.88 -2.96 -12.28
C MET A 18 12.69 -3.36 -13.75
N ASP A 19 12.71 -2.39 -14.67
CA ASP A 19 12.40 -2.59 -16.11
C ASP A 19 11.04 -3.29 -16.34
N ILE A 20 10.02 -2.84 -15.60
CA ILE A 20 8.65 -3.35 -15.67
C ILE A 20 7.77 -2.30 -16.33
N ASP A 21 7.01 -2.71 -17.34
CA ASP A 21 5.94 -1.90 -17.90
C ASP A 21 4.92 -1.52 -16.81
N PRO A 22 4.69 -0.21 -16.52
CA PRO A 22 3.75 0.23 -15.49
C PRO A 22 2.33 -0.35 -15.64
N SER A 23 1.91 -0.67 -16.86
CA SER A 23 0.60 -1.28 -17.13
C SER A 23 0.46 -2.70 -16.57
N LYS A 24 1.59 -3.37 -16.26
CA LYS A 24 1.64 -4.70 -15.64
C LYS A 24 1.67 -4.65 -14.12
N ILE A 25 1.78 -3.47 -13.51
CA ILE A 25 1.83 -3.31 -12.06
C ILE A 25 0.41 -3.06 -11.54
N PHE A 26 -0.04 -3.95 -10.65
CA PHE A 26 -1.31 -3.79 -9.93
C PHE A 26 -1.03 -3.52 -8.45
N VAL A 27 -1.35 -2.31 -8.00
CA VAL A 27 -1.11 -1.83 -6.63
C VAL A 27 -2.35 -2.08 -5.77
N VAL A 28 -2.20 -2.96 -4.78
CA VAL A 28 -3.23 -3.23 -3.76
C VAL A 28 -2.84 -2.60 -2.44
N SER A 29 -3.68 -1.69 -1.96
CA SER A 29 -3.50 -1.01 -0.68
C SER A 29 -4.34 -1.65 0.42
N VAL A 30 -3.72 -2.10 1.50
CA VAL A 30 -4.42 -2.62 2.70
C VAL A 30 -4.54 -1.50 3.73
N MET A 31 -5.77 -1.12 4.08
CA MET A 31 -6.03 0.07 4.91
C MET A 31 -6.99 -0.21 6.07
N PRO A 32 -6.77 0.39 7.25
CA PRO A 32 -7.73 0.35 8.35
C PRO A 32 -8.92 1.32 8.15
N CYS A 33 -9.14 1.82 6.93
CA CYS A 33 -10.09 2.90 6.64
C CYS A 33 -10.87 2.61 5.35
N THR A 34 -12.19 2.75 5.39
CA THR A 34 -13.05 2.59 4.20
C THR A 34 -12.97 3.78 3.25
N ALA A 35 -12.72 5.00 3.75
CA ALA A 35 -12.59 6.19 2.92
C ALA A 35 -11.39 6.12 1.95
N LYS A 36 -10.39 5.27 2.25
CA LYS A 36 -9.26 5.01 1.35
C LYS A 36 -9.65 4.34 0.04
N LYS A 37 -10.77 3.60 0.02
CA LYS A 37 -11.36 3.07 -1.22
C LYS A 37 -11.82 4.21 -2.13
N TYR A 38 -12.50 5.20 -1.55
CA TYR A 38 -12.90 6.39 -2.28
C TYR A 38 -11.67 7.21 -2.74
N GLU A 39 -10.67 7.39 -1.88
CA GLU A 39 -9.43 8.08 -2.24
C GLU A 39 -8.73 7.44 -3.45
N ALA A 40 -8.65 6.10 -3.51
CA ALA A 40 -8.08 5.36 -4.66
C ALA A 40 -8.88 5.51 -5.96
N GLN A 41 -10.17 5.83 -5.86
CA GLN A 41 -11.06 5.92 -7.01
C GLN A 41 -11.15 7.32 -7.61
N ARG A 42 -10.62 8.34 -6.92
CA ARG A 42 -10.66 9.74 -7.34
C ARG A 42 -10.12 9.93 -8.76
N PRO A 43 -10.82 10.68 -9.64
CA PRO A 43 -10.39 10.86 -11.03
C PRO A 43 -8.99 11.44 -11.16
N GLU A 44 -8.55 12.30 -10.24
CA GLU A 44 -7.23 12.92 -10.28
C GLU A 44 -6.07 12.02 -9.80
N MET A 45 -6.37 10.86 -9.18
CA MET A 45 -5.37 9.92 -8.66
C MET A 45 -4.93 8.92 -9.73
N ASN A 46 -4.38 9.47 -10.82
CA ASN A 46 -3.85 8.72 -11.93
C ASN A 46 -2.71 9.48 -12.61
N HIS A 47 -1.80 8.75 -13.23
CA HIS A 47 -0.72 9.30 -14.06
C HIS A 47 -0.55 8.47 -15.33
N ASN A 48 -0.44 9.13 -16.48
CA ASN A 48 -0.27 8.49 -17.80
C ASN A 48 -1.31 7.40 -18.11
N GLY A 49 -2.56 7.57 -17.66
CA GLY A 49 -3.64 6.61 -17.88
C GLY A 49 -3.65 5.42 -16.91
N HIS A 50 -2.73 5.38 -15.95
CA HIS A 50 -2.70 4.36 -14.89
C HIS A 50 -3.12 4.96 -13.55
N ARG A 51 -4.03 4.29 -12.84
CA ARG A 51 -4.37 4.68 -11.47
C ARG A 51 -3.15 4.50 -10.57
N ASP A 52 -2.94 5.40 -9.60
CA ASP A 52 -1.84 5.26 -8.65
C ASP A 52 -2.04 3.99 -7.78
N VAL A 53 -3.28 3.76 -7.33
CA VAL A 53 -3.69 2.57 -6.57
C VAL A 53 -4.89 1.91 -7.26
N ASP A 54 -4.76 0.64 -7.62
CA ASP A 54 -5.80 -0.08 -8.39
C ASP A 54 -6.89 -0.66 -7.51
N ALA A 55 -6.53 -1.13 -6.32
CA ALA A 55 -7.47 -1.63 -5.33
C ALA A 55 -7.10 -1.18 -3.93
N SER A 56 -8.11 -0.89 -3.11
CA SER A 56 -7.95 -0.70 -1.68
C SER A 56 -8.88 -1.64 -0.92
N ILE A 57 -8.30 -2.48 -0.06
CA ILE A 57 -9.02 -3.43 0.78
C ILE A 57 -8.85 -3.07 2.25
N THR A 58 -9.85 -3.40 3.06
CA THR A 58 -9.79 -3.17 4.50
C THR A 58 -8.99 -4.26 5.20
N THR A 59 -8.52 -3.97 6.42
CA THR A 59 -7.94 -4.98 7.32
C THR A 59 -8.86 -6.20 7.49
N ARG A 60 -10.19 -6.00 7.51
CA ARG A 60 -11.17 -7.10 7.61
C ARG A 60 -11.20 -7.97 6.35
N GLU A 61 -11.09 -7.37 5.18
CA GLU A 61 -11.04 -8.10 3.90
C GLU A 61 -9.75 -8.91 3.80
N LEU A 62 -8.60 -8.33 4.17
CA LEU A 62 -7.35 -9.10 4.23
C LEU A 62 -7.44 -10.26 5.22
N ALA A 63 -7.95 -10.02 6.44
CA ALA A 63 -8.11 -11.08 7.45
C ALA A 63 -9.04 -12.21 6.96
N LYS A 64 -10.05 -11.88 6.15
CA LYS A 64 -10.92 -12.88 5.50
C LYS A 64 -10.15 -13.68 4.45
N MET A 65 -9.38 -13.03 3.58
CA MET A 65 -8.56 -13.70 2.55
C MET A 65 -7.54 -14.66 3.17
N VAL A 66 -6.86 -14.24 4.24
CA VAL A 66 -5.90 -15.10 4.97
C VAL A 66 -6.58 -16.37 5.50
N LYS A 67 -7.79 -16.25 6.06
CA LYS A 67 -8.59 -17.40 6.53
C LYS A 67 -9.04 -18.30 5.38
N GLU A 68 -9.52 -17.71 4.28
CA GLU A 68 -9.96 -18.45 3.10
C GLU A 68 -8.81 -19.20 2.40
N ALA A 69 -7.59 -18.66 2.47
CA ALA A 69 -6.39 -19.30 1.96
C ALA A 69 -5.87 -20.44 2.86
N GLY A 70 -6.48 -20.67 4.04
CA GLY A 70 -6.05 -21.70 4.99
C GLY A 70 -4.70 -21.39 5.67
N VAL A 71 -4.30 -20.12 5.70
CA VAL A 71 -3.02 -19.69 6.29
C VAL A 71 -3.14 -19.62 7.80
N ASP A 72 -2.27 -20.33 8.53
CA ASP A 72 -2.12 -20.19 9.97
C ASP A 72 -1.31 -18.93 10.31
N PHE A 73 -2.01 -17.79 10.29
CA PHE A 73 -1.42 -16.49 10.56
C PHE A 73 -0.73 -16.39 11.92
N THR A 74 -1.17 -17.17 12.92
CA THR A 74 -0.62 -17.09 14.28
C THR A 74 0.76 -17.69 14.42
N ASN A 75 1.11 -18.64 13.55
CA ASN A 75 2.39 -19.36 13.58
C ASN A 75 3.28 -19.03 12.38
N LEU A 76 2.98 -17.98 11.61
CA LEU A 76 3.85 -17.51 10.54
C LEU A 76 5.17 -16.99 11.09
N HIS A 77 6.27 -17.33 10.41
CA HIS A 77 7.57 -16.72 10.67
C HIS A 77 7.58 -15.27 10.17
N SER A 78 8.32 -14.42 10.88
CA SER A 78 8.56 -13.05 10.43
C SER A 78 9.51 -13.04 9.24
N GLU A 79 9.20 -12.20 8.26
CA GLU A 79 10.03 -11.94 7.08
C GLU A 79 10.17 -10.42 6.92
N GLU A 80 11.25 -10.00 6.25
CA GLU A 80 11.50 -8.60 5.92
C GLU A 80 10.68 -8.17 4.71
N PHE A 81 10.34 -6.88 4.64
CA PHE A 81 9.69 -6.32 3.45
C PHE A 81 10.66 -6.21 2.26
N ASP A 82 10.11 -6.25 1.05
CA ASP A 82 10.89 -6.17 -0.19
C ASP A 82 11.60 -4.82 -0.37
N SER A 83 12.84 -4.87 -0.86
CA SER A 83 13.59 -3.69 -1.28
C SER A 83 13.24 -3.29 -2.73
N PRO A 84 13.15 -1.99 -3.08
CA PRO A 84 13.51 -0.83 -2.27
C PRO A 84 12.35 -0.17 -1.53
N LEU A 85 11.10 -0.57 -1.77
CA LEU A 85 9.92 0.18 -1.30
C LEU A 85 9.41 -0.25 0.09
N GLY A 86 9.93 -1.32 0.66
CA GLY A 86 9.53 -1.87 1.96
C GLY A 86 10.19 -1.23 3.18
N VAL A 87 11.22 -0.40 2.98
CA VAL A 87 11.95 0.22 4.10
C VAL A 87 11.10 1.32 4.74
N SER A 88 10.92 1.25 6.06
CA SER A 88 10.21 2.25 6.85
C SER A 88 11.07 2.74 8.03
N THR A 89 10.82 3.96 8.49
CA THR A 89 11.45 4.52 9.69
C THR A 89 10.50 4.44 10.88
N GLY A 90 11.03 4.62 12.10
CA GLY A 90 10.20 4.70 13.30
C GLY A 90 9.12 5.80 13.21
N ALA A 91 9.43 6.91 12.53
CA ALA A 91 8.48 8.00 12.27
C ALA A 91 7.29 7.53 11.39
N GLY A 92 7.56 6.73 10.34
CA GLY A 92 6.52 6.17 9.48
C GLY A 92 5.55 5.26 10.24
N ALA A 93 6.04 4.51 11.23
CA ALA A 93 5.22 3.63 12.05
C ALA A 93 4.17 4.38 12.90
N LEU A 94 4.41 5.65 13.24
CA LEU A 94 3.52 6.45 14.09
C LEU A 94 2.28 6.98 13.34
N PHE A 95 2.27 6.97 12.01
CA PHE A 95 1.19 7.57 11.21
C PHE A 95 -0.21 7.01 11.51
N GLY A 96 -0.31 5.80 12.05
CA GLY A 96 -1.56 5.17 12.44
C GLY A 96 -2.17 5.68 13.75
N ALA A 97 -1.40 6.39 14.59
CA ALA A 97 -1.84 6.94 15.85
C ALA A 97 -2.25 8.42 15.71
N THR A 98 -3.24 8.85 16.50
CA THR A 98 -3.58 10.27 16.59
C THR A 98 -2.37 11.06 17.11
N GLY A 99 -2.06 12.19 16.48
CA GLY A 99 -0.83 12.96 16.75
C GLY A 99 0.45 12.39 16.13
N GLY A 100 0.48 11.12 15.70
CA GLY A 100 1.69 10.48 15.19
C GLY A 100 2.21 11.06 13.87
N VAL A 101 1.33 11.59 13.02
CA VAL A 101 1.75 12.33 11.82
C VAL A 101 2.48 13.64 12.18
N MET A 102 2.10 14.30 13.28
CA MET A 102 2.74 15.53 13.74
C MET A 102 4.11 15.23 14.36
N GLU A 103 4.21 14.16 15.14
CA GLU A 103 5.48 13.72 15.74
C GLU A 103 6.52 13.30 14.69
N ALA A 104 6.05 12.79 13.55
CA ALA A 104 6.89 12.37 12.44
C ALA A 104 7.32 13.49 11.47
N ALA A 105 6.77 14.70 11.59
CA ALA A 105 6.93 15.79 10.64
C ALA A 105 8.11 16.73 10.94
#